data_AF-C5LIJ4-F1
#
_entry.id   AF-C5LIJ4-F1
#
_cell.length_a   1.000
_cell.length_b   1.000
_cell.length_c   1.000
_cell.angle_alpha   90.00
_cell.angle_beta   90.00
_cell.angle_gamma   90.00
#
_symmetry.space_group_name_H-M   'P 1'
#
loop_
_entity.id
_entity.type
_entity.pdbx_description
1 polymer ?
#
loop_
_entity_poly.entity_id
_entity_poly.type
_entity_poly.pdbx_seq_one_letter_code
_entity_poly.pdbx_strand_id
1 'polypeptide(L)'
;MRHVWRNYKQYAWGKDEIAPLTGRPGRQWCDAAVMMIDSLSTLKIMGLEKEFDEATQWITDNLKFDRPRGLHSFFEITIRVLGGLLSAHSLSGRQIFLDKAREAADHMMTGFTDYPGCPRAQIDLGTGRASGNGWMSGFILAEVGTLQLEFRYLSEHTGDHKYAEAVDKCQESIFQAAGKQGLVPYELASDRPMFTGECLH
;
A
#
# COMPACT_ATOMS: atom_id res chain seq x y z
N MET A 1 1.46 6.03 -22.66
CA MET A 1 1.15 6.85 -21.47
C MET A 1 0.17 7.99 -21.74
N ARG A 2 0.49 9.00 -22.57
CA ARG A 2 -0.38 10.18 -22.80
C ARG A 2 -1.84 9.86 -23.14
N HIS A 3 -2.09 8.84 -23.97
CA HIS A 3 -3.45 8.39 -24.30
C HIS A 3 -4.22 7.93 -23.05
N VAL A 4 -3.61 7.09 -22.23
CA VAL A 4 -4.23 6.55 -21.00
C VAL A 4 -4.48 7.69 -19.99
N TRP A 5 -3.46 8.52 -19.75
CA TRP A 5 -3.56 9.63 -18.78
C TRP A 5 -4.63 10.65 -19.17
N ARG A 6 -4.70 11.03 -20.46
CA ARG A 6 -5.72 11.97 -20.93
C ARG A 6 -7.14 11.45 -20.70
N ASN A 7 -7.38 10.17 -20.98
CA ASN A 7 -8.69 9.56 -20.73
C ASN A 7 -8.98 9.47 -19.23
N TYR A 8 -8.00 9.06 -18.41
CA TYR A 8 -8.14 9.07 -16.95
C TYR A 8 -8.52 10.47 -16.42
N LYS A 9 -7.79 11.50 -16.85
CA LYS A 9 -8.08 12.90 -16.49
C LYS A 9 -9.45 13.36 -16.94
N GLN A 10 -9.91 12.95 -18.12
CA GLN A 10 -11.20 13.38 -18.63
C GLN A 10 -12.38 12.69 -17.93
N TYR A 11 -12.24 11.42 -17.57
CA TYR A 11 -13.39 10.57 -17.22
C TYR A 11 -13.37 10.02 -15.80
N ALA A 12 -12.22 10.05 -15.11
CA ALA A 12 -12.02 9.39 -13.83
C ALA A 12 -11.05 10.17 -12.92
N TRP A 13 -10.99 11.50 -13.07
CA TRP A 13 -10.04 12.32 -12.30
C TRP A 13 -10.24 12.16 -10.79
N GLY A 14 -9.17 11.79 -10.08
CA GLY A 14 -9.21 11.54 -8.64
C GLY A 14 -9.88 10.22 -8.23
N LYS A 15 -10.21 9.36 -9.19
CA LYS A 15 -10.81 8.04 -8.96
C LYS A 15 -9.73 6.96 -8.96
N ASP A 16 -10.01 5.85 -8.28
CA ASP A 16 -9.03 4.75 -8.17
C ASP A 16 -8.70 4.10 -9.51
N GLU A 17 -9.66 4.06 -10.44
CA GLU A 17 -9.54 3.36 -11.73
C GLU A 17 -10.36 4.05 -12.82
N ILE A 18 -10.07 3.73 -14.07
CA ILE A 18 -10.90 4.05 -15.24
C ILE A 18 -11.34 2.74 -15.92
N ALA A 19 -12.63 2.64 -16.25
CA ALA A 19 -13.15 1.55 -17.07
C ALA A 19 -12.92 1.88 -18.56
N PRO A 20 -12.00 1.18 -19.25
CA PRO A 20 -11.50 1.61 -20.56
C PRO A 20 -12.54 1.50 -21.69
N LEU A 21 -13.49 0.56 -21.58
CA LEU A 21 -14.52 0.37 -22.60
C LEU A 21 -15.65 1.40 -22.49
N THR A 22 -15.98 1.82 -21.28
CA THR A 22 -17.12 2.73 -21.04
C THR A 22 -16.70 4.19 -20.89
N GLY A 23 -15.41 4.47 -20.66
CA GLY A 23 -14.92 5.82 -20.39
C GLY A 23 -15.55 6.41 -19.13
N ARG A 24 -15.73 5.59 -18.08
CA ARG A 24 -16.30 5.99 -16.78
C ARG A 24 -15.33 5.63 -15.66
N PRO A 25 -15.50 6.16 -14.44
CA PRO A 25 -14.79 5.65 -13.27
C PRO A 25 -14.94 4.13 -13.18
N GLY A 26 -13.81 3.45 -12.99
CA GLY A 26 -13.76 2.01 -12.77
C GLY A 26 -14.14 1.65 -11.33
N ARG A 27 -13.63 0.53 -10.85
CA ARG A 27 -13.90 0.10 -9.47
C ARG A 27 -13.30 1.13 -8.51
N GLN A 28 -14.14 1.66 -7.63
CA GLN A 28 -13.65 2.38 -6.45
C GLN A 28 -13.43 1.38 -5.34
N TRP A 29 -12.27 1.43 -4.74
CA TRP A 29 -11.94 0.60 -3.60
C TRP A 29 -11.50 1.52 -2.47
N CYS A 30 -10.23 1.81 -2.26
CA CYS A 30 -9.80 2.65 -1.14
C CYS A 30 -10.12 4.15 -1.28
N ASP A 31 -10.64 4.58 -2.44
CA ASP A 31 -11.02 5.96 -2.78
C ASP A 31 -9.85 6.94 -2.59
N ALA A 32 -8.62 6.47 -2.82
CA ALA A 32 -7.38 7.20 -2.58
C ALA A 32 -6.73 7.73 -3.87
N ALA A 33 -7.49 7.77 -4.97
CA ALA A 33 -6.97 8.14 -6.30
C ALA A 33 -5.81 7.25 -6.74
N VAL A 34 -5.95 5.94 -6.54
CA VAL A 34 -4.89 4.92 -6.78
C VAL A 34 -4.24 5.07 -8.15
N MET A 35 -5.01 5.11 -9.25
CA MET A 35 -4.46 5.28 -10.60
C MET A 35 -3.62 6.57 -10.75
N MET A 36 -4.02 7.66 -10.07
CA MET A 36 -3.26 8.90 -10.07
C MET A 36 -1.92 8.71 -9.37
N ILE A 37 -1.93 8.15 -8.17
CA ILE A 37 -0.75 7.92 -7.34
C ILE A 37 0.23 6.95 -8.02
N ASP A 38 -0.25 5.80 -8.49
CA ASP A 38 0.56 4.79 -9.22
C ASP A 38 1.21 5.37 -10.48
N SER A 39 0.58 6.37 -11.10
CA SER A 39 1.09 6.99 -12.31
C SER A 39 2.16 8.05 -12.05
N LEU A 40 2.28 8.61 -10.84
CA LEU A 40 3.16 9.76 -10.56
C LEU A 40 4.61 9.52 -10.97
N SER A 41 5.20 8.41 -10.52
CA SER A 41 6.59 8.05 -10.85
C SER A 41 6.78 7.86 -12.36
N THR A 42 5.80 7.24 -13.03
CA THR A 42 5.81 7.05 -14.49
C THR A 42 5.76 8.39 -15.21
N LEU A 43 4.87 9.31 -14.81
CA LEU A 43 4.79 10.66 -15.38
C LEU A 43 6.12 11.40 -15.23
N LYS A 44 6.73 11.31 -14.04
CA LYS A 44 8.00 11.97 -13.74
C LYS A 44 9.15 11.41 -14.57
N ILE A 45 9.31 10.09 -14.62
CA ILE A 45 10.36 9.41 -15.40
C ILE A 45 10.21 9.70 -16.91
N MET A 46 8.98 9.80 -17.41
CA MET A 46 8.71 10.10 -18.83
C MET A 46 8.79 11.60 -19.18
N GLY A 47 9.14 12.49 -18.24
CA GLY A 47 9.22 13.93 -18.47
C GLY A 47 7.87 14.60 -18.74
N LEU A 48 6.76 14.00 -18.28
CA LEU A 48 5.41 14.54 -18.38
C LEU A 48 5.13 15.47 -17.19
N GLU A 49 5.93 16.53 -17.08
CA GLU A 49 5.98 17.42 -15.91
C GLU A 49 4.65 18.15 -15.68
N LYS A 50 3.98 18.60 -16.74
CA LYS A 50 2.68 19.26 -16.62
C LYS A 50 1.64 18.33 -16.00
N GLU A 51 1.56 17.10 -16.50
CA GLU A 51 0.65 16.08 -15.98
C GLU A 51 0.98 15.72 -14.52
N PHE A 52 2.27 15.63 -14.19
CA PHE A 52 2.75 15.38 -12.83
C PHE A 52 2.35 16.52 -11.87
N ASP A 53 2.49 17.78 -12.29
CA ASP A 53 2.14 18.95 -11.51
C ASP A 53 0.63 19.05 -11.26
N GLU A 54 -0.18 18.79 -12.29
CA GLU A 54 -1.64 18.75 -12.17
C GLU A 54 -2.10 17.66 -11.19
N ALA A 55 -1.48 16.48 -11.22
CA ALA A 55 -1.75 15.41 -10.27
C ALA A 55 -1.31 15.79 -8.84
N THR A 56 -0.12 16.40 -8.70
CA THR A 56 0.40 16.88 -7.41
C THR A 56 -0.55 17.88 -6.78
N GLN A 57 -1.05 18.84 -7.57
CA GLN A 57 -2.00 19.84 -7.08
C GLN A 57 -3.29 19.17 -6.60
N TRP A 58 -3.82 18.22 -7.37
CA TRP A 58 -5.02 17.49 -6.96
C TRP A 58 -4.82 16.75 -5.63
N ILE A 59 -3.69 16.04 -5.48
CA ILE A 59 -3.35 15.32 -4.24
C ILE A 59 -3.27 16.29 -3.06
N THR A 60 -2.61 17.43 -3.26
CA THR A 60 -2.46 18.47 -2.22
C THR A 60 -3.82 18.97 -1.72
N ASP A 61 -4.74 19.24 -2.64
CA ASP A 61 -6.01 19.88 -2.32
C ASP A 61 -7.10 18.89 -1.86
N ASN A 62 -7.06 17.63 -2.33
CA ASN A 62 -8.20 16.72 -2.25
C ASN A 62 -7.92 15.40 -1.51
N LEU A 63 -6.69 14.89 -1.49
CA LEU A 63 -6.40 13.60 -0.87
C LEU A 63 -6.36 13.75 0.66
N LYS A 64 -7.34 13.16 1.35
CA LYS A 64 -7.46 13.17 2.82
C LYS A 64 -7.81 11.79 3.33
N PHE A 65 -7.20 11.34 4.42
CA PHE A 65 -7.48 10.04 5.04
C PHE A 65 -8.37 10.16 6.28
N ASP A 66 -9.23 11.18 6.35
CA ASP A 66 -10.00 11.58 7.54
C ASP A 66 -11.46 11.07 7.58
N ARG A 67 -11.84 10.19 6.66
CA ARG A 67 -13.22 9.67 6.55
C ARG A 67 -13.24 8.17 6.24
N PRO A 68 -14.25 7.41 6.72
CA PRO A 68 -14.36 5.97 6.42
C PRO A 68 -14.38 5.66 4.93
N ARG A 69 -13.63 4.64 4.53
CA ARG A 69 -13.42 4.25 3.12
C ARG A 69 -13.73 2.77 2.85
N GLY A 70 -14.08 2.01 3.88
CA GLY A 70 -14.28 0.57 3.81
C GLY A 70 -12.97 -0.19 4.00
N LEU A 71 -13.09 -1.50 4.24
CA LEU A 71 -11.96 -2.41 4.43
C LEU A 71 -11.38 -2.80 3.06
N HIS A 72 -10.09 -2.55 2.87
CA HIS A 72 -9.34 -2.87 1.64
C HIS A 72 -8.03 -3.56 1.97
N SER A 73 -7.44 -4.25 0.98
CA SER A 73 -6.20 -5.00 1.18
C SER A 73 -5.09 -4.08 1.70
N PHE A 74 -4.53 -4.44 2.85
CA PHE A 74 -3.39 -3.76 3.46
C PHE A 74 -2.18 -3.79 2.53
N PHE A 75 -1.95 -4.96 1.91
CA PHE A 75 -0.89 -5.18 0.94
C PHE A 75 -1.03 -4.26 -0.28
N GLU A 76 -2.19 -4.24 -0.94
CA GLU A 76 -2.41 -3.41 -2.14
C GLU A 76 -2.27 -1.91 -1.85
N ILE A 77 -2.74 -1.45 -0.68
CA ILE A 77 -2.53 -0.07 -0.24
C ILE A 77 -1.03 0.22 -0.07
N THR A 78 -0.27 -0.71 0.50
CA THR A 78 1.17 -0.54 0.73
C THR A 78 1.90 -0.38 -0.61
N ILE A 79 1.77 -1.36 -1.51
CA ILE A 79 2.56 -1.36 -2.74
C ILE A 79 2.14 -0.27 -3.74
N ARG A 80 0.88 0.17 -3.72
CA ARG A 80 0.36 1.19 -4.67
C ARG A 80 0.35 2.59 -4.08
N VAL A 81 -0.32 2.77 -2.93
CA VAL A 81 -0.50 4.10 -2.34
C VAL A 81 0.79 4.56 -1.67
N LEU A 82 1.35 3.79 -0.73
CA LEU A 82 2.62 4.15 -0.10
C LEU A 82 3.76 4.11 -1.13
N GLY A 83 3.88 3.00 -1.89
CA GLY A 83 4.90 2.86 -2.92
C GLY A 83 4.89 4.00 -3.95
N GLY A 84 3.72 4.38 -4.47
CA GLY A 84 3.58 5.47 -5.44
C GLY A 84 3.89 6.85 -4.86
N LEU A 85 3.42 7.16 -3.65
CA LEU A 85 3.73 8.43 -2.96
C LEU A 85 5.22 8.54 -2.64
N LEU A 86 5.82 7.49 -2.06
CA LEU A 86 7.24 7.48 -1.70
C LEU A 86 8.15 7.54 -2.94
N SER A 87 7.76 6.87 -4.03
CA SER A 87 8.47 6.99 -5.31
C SER A 87 8.40 8.41 -5.87
N ALA A 88 7.23 9.05 -5.80
CA ALA A 88 7.05 10.43 -6.23
C ALA A 88 7.88 11.41 -5.37
N HIS A 89 7.95 11.18 -4.05
CA HIS A 89 8.84 11.90 -3.15
C HIS A 89 10.30 11.75 -3.59
N SER A 90 10.79 10.52 -3.73
CA SER A 90 12.18 10.23 -4.10
C SER A 90 12.60 10.90 -5.41
N LEU A 91 11.73 10.87 -6.43
CA LEU A 91 12.04 11.40 -7.77
C LEU A 91 11.90 12.92 -7.88
N SER A 92 11.08 13.55 -7.03
CA SER A 92 10.75 14.99 -7.16
C SER A 92 11.27 15.87 -6.03
N GLY A 93 11.63 15.28 -4.88
CA GLY A 93 11.96 16.01 -3.66
C GLY A 93 10.78 16.77 -3.03
N ARG A 94 9.54 16.54 -3.47
CA ARG A 94 8.38 17.26 -2.95
C ARG A 94 7.87 16.64 -1.65
N GLN A 95 7.99 17.40 -0.57
CA GLN A 95 7.63 16.99 0.80
C GLN A 95 6.18 16.52 0.93
N ILE A 96 5.23 17.10 0.18
CA ILE A 96 3.81 16.74 0.22
C ILE A 96 3.56 15.24 0.03
N PHE A 97 4.36 14.55 -0.79
CA PHE A 97 4.19 13.12 -1.00
C PHE A 97 4.62 12.31 0.22
N LEU A 98 5.70 12.71 0.89
CA LEU A 98 6.13 12.08 2.13
C LEU A 98 5.12 12.33 3.26
N ASP A 99 4.58 13.54 3.35
CA ASP A 99 3.55 13.89 4.34
C ASP A 99 2.29 13.05 4.14
N LYS A 100 1.85 12.85 2.89
CA LYS A 100 0.69 11.99 2.57
C LYS A 100 0.96 10.50 2.80
N ALA A 101 2.17 10.03 2.50
CA ALA A 101 2.55 8.65 2.81
C ALA A 101 2.54 8.41 4.33
N ARG A 102 3.05 9.38 5.11
CA ARG A 102 3.01 9.34 6.57
C ARG A 102 1.58 9.31 7.11
N GLU A 103 0.70 10.19 6.62
CA GLU A 103 -0.71 10.25 7.00
C GLU A 103 -1.41 8.89 6.81
N ALA A 104 -1.22 8.26 5.65
CA ALA A 104 -1.76 6.93 5.38
C ALA A 104 -1.15 5.86 6.29
N ALA A 105 0.18 5.83 6.43
CA ALA A 105 0.88 4.83 7.21
C ALA A 105 0.55 4.90 8.71
N ASP A 106 0.34 6.09 9.27
CA ASP A 106 -0.09 6.26 10.65
C ASP A 106 -1.41 5.56 10.94
N HIS A 107 -2.36 5.64 10.00
CA HIS A 107 -3.60 4.88 10.09
C HIS A 107 -3.38 3.38 9.88
N MET A 108 -2.41 3.00 9.05
CA MET A 108 -2.08 1.59 8.82
C MET A 108 -1.43 0.92 10.03
N MET A 109 -0.74 1.66 10.89
CA MET A 109 -0.09 1.10 12.08
C MET A 109 -1.05 0.35 13.01
N THR A 110 -2.34 0.71 13.04
CA THR A 110 -3.36 0.03 13.85
C THR A 110 -3.69 -1.39 13.36
N GLY A 111 -3.28 -1.73 12.12
CA GLY A 111 -3.51 -3.04 11.53
C GLY A 111 -2.55 -4.12 12.00
N PHE A 112 -1.39 -3.75 12.56
CA PHE A 112 -0.39 -4.70 13.06
C PHE A 112 -0.86 -5.42 14.31
N THR A 113 -0.54 -6.71 14.39
CA THR A 113 -0.91 -7.59 15.52
C THR A 113 0.27 -7.82 16.46
N ASP A 114 0.01 -8.24 17.70
CA ASP A 114 1.08 -8.53 18.66
C ASP A 114 1.94 -9.72 18.25
N TYR A 115 1.29 -10.82 17.87
CA TYR A 115 1.90 -12.03 17.32
C TYR A 115 1.11 -12.44 16.08
N PRO A 116 1.76 -12.79 14.96
CA PRO A 116 3.21 -12.86 14.72
C PRO A 116 3.86 -11.49 14.42
N GLY A 117 3.22 -10.36 14.77
CA GLY A 117 3.75 -9.04 14.41
C GLY A 117 3.33 -8.59 13.02
N CYS A 118 2.49 -9.34 12.31
CA CYS A 118 2.06 -9.06 10.94
C CYS A 118 0.73 -8.29 10.91
N PRO A 119 0.49 -7.47 9.87
CA PRO A 119 -0.76 -6.74 9.74
C PRO A 119 -1.91 -7.66 9.34
N ARG A 120 -3.11 -7.30 9.82
CA ARG A 120 -4.36 -7.87 9.32
C ARG A 120 -4.47 -7.65 7.81
N ALA A 121 -5.12 -8.58 7.12
CA ALA A 121 -5.22 -8.58 5.65
C ALA A 121 -5.91 -7.34 5.07
N GLN A 122 -6.86 -6.77 5.82
CA GLN A 122 -7.61 -5.61 5.37
C GLN A 122 -7.59 -4.48 6.39
N ILE A 123 -7.65 -3.25 5.89
CA ILE A 123 -7.71 -2.02 6.68
C ILE A 123 -8.58 -0.97 6.00
N ASP A 124 -9.28 -0.19 6.82
CA ASP A 124 -9.94 1.04 6.40
C ASP A 124 -9.02 2.21 6.70
N LEU A 125 -8.41 2.77 5.65
CA LEU A 125 -7.50 3.91 5.73
C LEU A 125 -8.10 5.15 6.38
N GLY A 126 -9.42 5.27 6.44
CA GLY A 126 -10.08 6.39 7.09
C GLY A 126 -10.17 6.27 8.60
N THR A 127 -10.34 5.05 9.09
CA THR A 127 -10.70 4.79 10.49
C THR A 127 -9.63 4.01 11.25
N GLY A 128 -8.64 3.44 10.56
CA GLY A 128 -7.68 2.50 11.13
C GLY A 128 -8.31 1.15 11.53
N ARG A 129 -9.59 0.91 11.25
CA ARG A 129 -10.21 -0.39 11.55
C ARG A 129 -9.62 -1.45 10.62
N ALA A 130 -9.10 -2.53 11.19
CA ALA A 130 -8.49 -3.62 10.46
C ALA A 130 -9.21 -4.97 10.70
N SER A 131 -9.15 -5.87 9.72
CA SER A 131 -9.76 -7.20 9.81
C SER A 131 -8.94 -8.26 9.07
N GLY A 132 -8.97 -9.49 9.58
CA GLY A 132 -8.40 -10.64 8.87
C GLY A 132 -9.23 -11.06 7.67
N ASN A 133 -8.73 -12.05 6.94
CA ASN A 133 -9.46 -12.71 5.86
C ASN A 133 -10.49 -13.67 6.46
N GLY A 134 -11.79 -13.48 6.18
CA GLY A 134 -12.85 -14.28 6.80
C GLY A 134 -12.83 -15.79 6.49
N TRP A 135 -12.00 -16.21 5.52
CA TRP A 135 -11.88 -17.59 5.04
C TRP A 135 -10.59 -18.30 5.50
N MET A 136 -9.68 -17.61 6.19
CA MET A 136 -8.43 -18.19 6.71
C MET A 136 -8.09 -17.65 8.10
N SER A 137 -7.39 -18.44 8.90
CA SER A 137 -6.93 -18.04 10.24
C SER A 137 -5.50 -17.47 10.24
N GLY A 138 -4.69 -17.76 9.21
CA GLY A 138 -3.31 -17.28 9.07
C GLY A 138 -3.16 -16.01 8.24
N PHE A 139 -1.95 -15.80 7.75
CA PHE A 139 -1.56 -14.66 6.92
C PHE A 139 -1.01 -15.15 5.58
N ILE A 140 -1.35 -14.47 4.48
CA ILE A 140 -0.78 -14.77 3.16
C ILE A 140 0.66 -14.23 3.14
N LEU A 141 1.63 -15.12 2.96
CA LEU A 141 3.06 -14.80 2.99
C LEU A 141 3.43 -13.66 2.05
N ALA A 142 2.91 -13.68 0.82
CA ALA A 142 3.18 -12.63 -0.16
C ALA A 142 2.64 -11.26 0.29
N GLU A 143 1.50 -11.22 0.98
CA GLU A 143 0.91 -9.96 1.46
C GLU A 143 1.72 -9.36 2.62
N VAL A 144 2.14 -10.18 3.57
CA VAL A 144 2.86 -9.70 4.77
C VAL A 144 4.38 -9.58 4.55
N GLY A 145 4.92 -10.30 3.57
CA GLY A 145 6.34 -10.27 3.16
C GLY A 145 6.65 -9.24 2.07
N THR A 146 5.67 -8.42 1.65
CA THR A 146 5.85 -7.39 0.63
C THR A 146 5.34 -6.03 1.15
N LEU A 147 5.89 -5.63 2.30
CA LEU A 147 5.59 -4.35 2.98
C LEU A 147 6.87 -3.60 3.39
N GLN A 148 7.98 -4.33 3.43
CA GLN A 148 9.18 -3.96 4.16
C GLN A 148 9.88 -2.76 3.53
N LEU A 149 9.90 -2.66 2.20
CA LEU A 149 10.61 -1.59 1.52
C LEU A 149 9.94 -0.23 1.75
N GLU A 150 8.62 -0.18 1.63
CA GLU A 150 7.80 1.01 1.78
C GLU A 150 7.88 1.56 3.20
N PHE A 151 7.67 0.69 4.20
CA PHE A 151 7.69 1.08 5.61
C PHE A 151 9.11 1.46 6.11
N ARG A 152 10.16 0.78 5.62
CA ARG A 152 11.55 1.14 5.95
C ARG A 152 11.95 2.47 5.32
N TYR A 153 11.63 2.69 4.04
CA TYR A 153 11.89 3.97 3.38
C TYR A 153 11.18 5.11 4.10
N LEU A 154 9.91 4.91 4.50
CA LEU A 154 9.17 5.90 5.26
C LEU A 154 9.85 6.22 6.61
N SER A 155 10.32 5.20 7.33
CA SER A 155 11.04 5.42 8.60
C SER A 155 12.31 6.24 8.41
N GLU A 156 13.11 5.90 7.39
CA GLU A 156 14.35 6.60 7.07
C GLU A 156 14.11 8.09 6.78
N HIS A 157 13.07 8.40 6.00
CA HIS A 157 12.83 9.77 5.55
C HIS A 157 11.99 10.60 6.53
N THR A 158 11.27 9.97 7.45
CA THR A 158 10.52 10.67 8.52
C THR A 158 11.28 10.75 9.84
N GLY A 159 12.28 9.88 10.04
CA GLY A 159 12.96 9.69 11.33
C GLY A 159 12.11 8.94 12.37
N ASP A 160 10.95 8.42 12.01
CA ASP A 160 10.05 7.68 12.90
C ASP A 160 10.23 6.17 12.69
N HIS A 161 10.95 5.53 13.62
CA HIS A 161 11.34 4.11 13.48
C HIS A 161 10.18 3.12 13.60
N LYS A 162 9.01 3.54 14.08
CA LYS A 162 7.88 2.64 14.33
C LYS A 162 7.44 1.87 13.09
N TYR A 163 7.57 2.46 11.89
CA TYR A 163 7.13 1.82 10.65
C TYR A 163 8.05 0.64 10.30
N ALA A 164 9.37 0.84 10.35
CA ALA A 164 10.38 -0.19 10.10
C ALA A 164 10.30 -1.29 11.15
N GLU A 165 10.22 -0.93 12.43
CA GLU A 165 10.14 -1.89 13.53
C GLU A 165 8.94 -2.83 13.40
N ALA A 166 7.78 -2.32 12.95
CA ALA A 166 6.58 -3.14 12.78
C ALA A 166 6.73 -4.18 11.65
N VAL A 167 7.23 -3.79 10.48
CA VAL A 167 7.44 -4.73 9.37
C VAL A 167 8.60 -5.68 9.62
N ASP A 168 9.61 -5.26 10.37
CA ASP A 168 10.75 -6.09 10.77
C ASP A 168 10.33 -7.18 11.75
N LYS A 169 9.46 -6.85 12.72
CA LYS A 169 8.88 -7.85 13.63
C LYS A 169 8.10 -8.93 12.88
N CYS A 170 7.29 -8.56 11.89
CA CYS A 170 6.62 -9.55 11.03
C CYS A 170 7.64 -10.39 10.23
N GLN A 171 8.65 -9.74 9.67
CA GLN A 171 9.69 -10.40 8.88
C GLN A 171 10.51 -11.40 9.71
N GLU A 172 10.82 -11.07 10.95
CA GLU A 172 11.47 -11.97 11.89
C GLU A 172 10.63 -13.23 12.13
N SER A 173 9.32 -13.10 12.33
CA SER A 173 8.42 -14.24 12.46
C SER A 173 8.37 -15.11 11.20
N ILE A 174 8.39 -14.50 10.01
CA ILE A 174 8.49 -15.21 8.73
C ILE A 174 9.79 -16.03 8.67
N PHE A 175 10.93 -15.43 9.03
CA PHE A 175 12.22 -16.12 9.03
C PHE A 175 12.30 -17.23 10.07
N GLN A 176 11.74 -17.02 11.27
CA GLN A 176 11.66 -18.06 12.30
C GLN A 176 10.83 -19.24 11.82
N ALA A 177 9.68 -18.99 11.18
CA ALA A 177 8.83 -20.04 10.62
C ALA A 177 9.50 -20.78 9.45
N ALA A 178 10.30 -20.09 8.63
CA ALA A 178 11.00 -20.68 7.48
C ALA A 178 12.17 -21.57 7.90
N GLY A 179 12.89 -21.20 8.96
CA GLY A 179 14.09 -21.89 9.41
C GLY A 179 15.15 -21.95 8.30
N LYS A 180 15.50 -23.16 7.87
CA LYS A 180 16.48 -23.42 6.79
C LYS A 180 15.83 -23.85 5.46
N GLN A 181 14.52 -23.73 5.34
CA GLN A 181 13.80 -24.15 4.15
C GLN A 181 14.04 -23.14 3.01
N GLY A 182 14.30 -23.65 1.81
CA GLY A 182 14.44 -22.79 0.61
C GLY A 182 13.10 -22.43 -0.04
N LEU A 183 12.07 -23.25 0.20
CA LEU A 183 10.69 -23.02 -0.21
C LEU A 183 9.80 -23.15 1.02
N VAL A 184 8.87 -22.23 1.18
CA VAL A 184 7.92 -22.20 2.29
C VAL A 184 6.49 -22.18 1.74
N PRO A 185 5.51 -22.74 2.46
CA PRO A 185 4.11 -22.60 2.11
C PRO A 185 3.64 -21.14 2.04
N TYR A 186 2.48 -20.93 1.43
CA TYR A 186 1.94 -19.59 1.20
C TYR A 186 1.26 -18.96 2.43
N GLU A 187 0.96 -19.74 3.47
CA GLU A 187 0.25 -19.27 4.67
C GLU A 187 1.14 -19.34 5.91
N LEU A 188 1.27 -18.23 6.63
CA LEU A 188 1.91 -18.16 7.94
C LEU A 188 0.84 -18.31 9.05
N ALA A 189 1.08 -19.20 10.01
CA ALA A 189 0.17 -19.38 11.14
C ALA A 189 0.11 -18.11 12.01
N SER A 190 -1.08 -17.83 12.56
CA SER A 190 -1.31 -16.65 13.40
C SER A 190 -1.00 -16.84 14.88
N ASP A 191 -0.73 -18.07 15.32
CA ASP A 191 -0.61 -18.45 16.73
C ASP A 191 0.71 -19.14 17.09
N ARG A 192 1.54 -19.50 16.10
CA ARG A 192 2.80 -20.23 16.29
C ARG A 192 3.77 -20.01 15.13
N PRO A 193 5.09 -20.22 15.31
CA PRO A 193 6.10 -19.86 14.31
C PRO A 193 6.26 -20.97 13.28
N MET A 194 5.22 -21.19 12.47
CA MET A 194 5.23 -22.19 11.40
C MET A 194 4.37 -21.74 10.22
N PHE A 195 4.69 -22.29 9.04
CA PHE A 195 3.82 -22.19 7.88
C PHE A 195 2.73 -23.27 7.89
N THR A 196 1.59 -22.94 7.29
CA THR A 196 0.42 -23.79 7.09
C THR A 196 0.05 -23.84 5.60
N GLY A 197 -0.79 -24.80 5.22
CA GLY A 197 -1.11 -25.08 3.82
C GLY A 197 -0.12 -26.09 3.20
N GLU A 198 -0.64 -27.00 2.38
CA GLU A 198 0.19 -27.99 1.70
C GLU A 198 1.13 -27.28 0.70
N CYS A 199 2.42 -27.63 0.71
CA CYS A 199 3.28 -27.36 -0.44
C CYS A 199 2.70 -28.15 -1.62
N LEU A 200 2.29 -27.46 -2.68
CA LEU A 200 1.95 -28.12 -3.95
C LEU A 200 3.20 -28.89 -4.42
N HIS A 201 3.16 -30.20 -4.26
CA HIS A 201 4.20 -31.14 -4.70
C HIS A 201 4.00 -31.53 -6.17
#